data_AF-A0A9Q0YFE3-F1
#
_entry.id   AF-A0A9Q0YFE3-F1
#
_cell.length_a   1.000
_cell.length_b   1.000
_cell.length_c   1.000
_cell.angle_alpha   90.00
_cell.angle_beta   90.00
_cell.angle_gamma   90.00
#
_symmetry.space_group_name_H-M   'P 1'
#
loop_
_entity.id
_entity.type
_entity.pdbx_description
1 polymer ?
#
loop_
_entity_poly.entity_id
_entity_poly.type
_entity_poly.pdbx_seq_one_letter_code
_entity_poly.pdbx_strand_id
1 'polypeptide(L)'
;MKKKIVYVGGRADNAHFTYERRHPVLLPKDHHISFLVVQHVHEQGHYGVATTIAKVRSRYWIVGATKLAKTVKFRCVTCRRFRQKTETQLIANLPLERMAPFTPPVLDKNTP
;
A
#
# COMPACT_ATOMS: atom_id res chain seq x y z
N MET A 1 35.56 14.78 -3.11
CA MET A 1 35.58 13.68 -2.11
C MET A 1 34.93 12.44 -2.73
N LYS A 2 35.70 11.46 -3.21
CA LYS A 2 35.16 10.26 -3.86
C LYS A 2 34.42 9.42 -2.81
N LYS A 3 33.07 9.41 -2.82
CA LYS A 3 32.29 8.50 -1.98
C LYS A 3 32.58 7.07 -2.45
N LYS A 4 33.41 6.33 -1.71
CA LYS A 4 33.55 4.89 -1.90
C LYS A 4 32.19 4.23 -1.65
N ILE A 5 31.76 3.38 -2.58
CA ILE A 5 30.52 2.61 -2.44
C ILE A 5 30.77 1.53 -1.39
N VAL A 6 29.91 1.48 -0.38
CA VAL A 6 29.98 0.49 0.69
C VAL A 6 28.90 -0.55 0.42
N TYR A 7 29.28 -1.82 0.52
CA TYR A 7 28.38 -2.95 0.41
C TYR A 7 28.17 -3.56 1.80
N VAL A 8 26.97 -4.03 2.07
CA VAL A 8 26.70 -4.73 3.33
C VAL A 8 27.19 -6.17 3.19
N GLY A 9 28.22 -6.54 3.95
CA GLY A 9 28.64 -7.93 4.14
C GLY A 9 27.66 -8.67 5.06
N GLY A 10 27.34 -9.92 4.76
CA GLY A 10 26.35 -10.70 5.51
C GLY A 10 26.82 -12.12 5.82
N ARG A 11 26.10 -12.83 6.70
CA ARG A 11 26.33 -14.25 7.02
C ARG A 11 25.74 -15.22 5.98
N ALA A 12 25.27 -14.70 4.85
CA ALA A 12 24.58 -15.43 3.80
C ALA A 12 25.55 -15.84 2.66
N ASP A 13 26.85 -15.94 2.95
CA ASP A 13 27.87 -16.29 1.97
C ASP A 13 27.64 -17.66 1.30
N ASN A 14 26.95 -18.57 1.99
CA ASN A 14 26.62 -19.89 1.47
C ASN A 14 25.25 -19.97 0.78
N ALA A 15 24.49 -18.88 0.71
CA ALA A 15 23.18 -18.89 0.06
C ALA A 15 23.30 -18.74 -1.47
N HIS A 16 22.54 -19.52 -2.24
CA HIS A 16 22.50 -19.47 -3.71
C HIS A 16 21.82 -18.19 -4.24
N PHE A 17 22.46 -17.03 -4.05
CA PHE A 17 22.06 -15.74 -4.58
C PHE A 17 23.14 -15.15 -5.47
N THR A 18 22.76 -14.28 -6.41
CA THR A 18 23.71 -13.47 -7.17
C THR A 18 24.51 -12.55 -6.24
N TYR A 19 25.75 -12.23 -6.61
CA TYR A 19 26.66 -11.43 -5.78
C TYR A 19 26.05 -10.11 -5.30
N GLU A 20 25.32 -9.40 -6.18
CA GLU A 20 24.65 -8.13 -5.88
C GLU A 20 23.52 -8.27 -4.85
N ARG A 21 22.80 -9.39 -4.86
CA ARG A 21 21.72 -9.65 -3.91
C ARG A 21 22.24 -10.09 -2.56
N ARG A 22 23.38 -10.77 -2.56
CA ARG A 22 24.11 -11.17 -1.35
C ARG A 22 24.73 -9.97 -0.64
N HIS A 23 25.27 -9.04 -1.43
CA HIS A 23 25.94 -7.83 -0.96
C HIS A 23 25.22 -6.59 -1.48
N PRO A 24 24.09 -6.19 -0.89
CA PRO A 24 23.38 -5.01 -1.35
C PRO A 24 24.18 -3.73 -1.08
N VAL A 25 24.08 -2.78 -1.99
CA VAL A 25 24.72 -1.46 -1.85
C VAL A 25 24.09 -0.70 -0.68
N LEU A 26 24.90 -0.20 0.24
CA LEU A 26 24.45 0.65 1.34
C LEU A 26 24.15 2.05 0.83
N LEU A 27 22.91 2.50 1.03
CA LEU A 27 22.49 3.85 0.66
C LEU A 27 22.02 4.64 1.90
N PRO A 28 22.50 5.89 2.08
CA PRO A 28 22.03 6.76 3.14
C PRO A 28 20.59 7.22 2.90
N LYS A 29 19.78 7.29 3.95
CA LYS A 29 18.35 7.63 3.86
C LYS A 29 18.08 8.96 3.16
N ASP A 30 18.91 9.94 3.49
CA ASP A 30 18.64 11.36 3.19
C ASP A 30 19.18 11.78 1.81
N HIS A 31 19.78 10.84 1.07
CA HIS A 31 20.24 11.10 -0.28
C HIS A 31 19.14 10.93 -1.31
N HIS A 32 19.13 11.81 -2.32
CA HIS A 32 18.11 11.83 -3.37
C HIS A 32 17.97 10.49 -4.11
N ILE A 33 19.09 9.79 -4.38
CA ILE A 33 19.08 8.46 -5.01
C ILE A 33 18.23 7.46 -4.22
N SER A 34 18.31 7.45 -2.89
CA SER A 34 17.50 6.54 -2.06
C SER A 34 16.01 6.80 -2.27
N PHE A 35 15.62 8.07 -2.36
CA PHE A 35 14.24 8.46 -2.66
C PHE A 35 13.81 7.98 -4.04
N LEU A 36 14.62 8.23 -5.07
CA LEU A 36 14.33 7.80 -6.45
C LEU A 36 14.20 6.28 -6.57
N VAL A 37 15.08 5.51 -5.93
CA VAL A 37 15.01 4.03 -5.93
C VAL A 37 13.70 3.56 -5.30
N VAL A 38 13.33 4.09 -4.12
CA VAL A 38 12.08 3.70 -3.45
C VAL A 38 10.86 4.14 -4.25
N GLN A 39 10.90 5.34 -4.84
CA GLN A 39 9.82 5.86 -5.69
C GLN A 39 9.61 4.98 -6.93
N HIS A 40 10.68 4.66 -7.65
CA HIS A 40 10.61 3.83 -8.85
C HIS A 40 10.02 2.45 -8.52
N VAL A 41 10.50 1.77 -7.48
CA VAL A 41 9.97 0.46 -7.06
C VAL A 41 8.50 0.56 -6.62
N HIS A 42 8.12 1.65 -5.96
CA HIS A 42 6.72 1.88 -5.59
C HIS A 42 5.83 2.06 -6.82
N GLU A 43 6.25 2.86 -7.80
CA GLU A 43 5.46 3.20 -9.00
C GLU A 43 5.24 2.02 -9.95
N GLN A 44 6.10 0.99 -9.91
CA GLN A 44 5.93 -0.24 -10.71
C GLN A 44 4.62 -0.99 -10.44
N GLY A 45 4.01 -0.82 -9.27
CA GLY A 45 2.74 -1.50 -8.95
C GLY A 45 2.00 -0.92 -7.76
N HIS A 46 2.30 0.32 -7.40
CA HIS A 46 1.73 1.03 -6.24
C HIS A 46 1.69 0.19 -4.97
N TYR A 47 2.74 -0.60 -4.75
CA TYR A 47 2.78 -1.61 -3.70
C TYR A 47 2.64 -0.98 -2.30
N GLY A 48 2.21 -1.83 -1.36
CA GLY A 48 2.28 -1.50 0.06
C GLY A 48 3.73 -1.24 0.51
N VAL A 49 3.86 -0.62 1.70
CA VAL A 49 5.15 -0.25 2.27
C VAL A 49 6.06 -1.48 2.43
N ALA A 50 5.55 -2.58 3.00
CA ALA A 50 6.32 -3.80 3.23
C ALA A 50 6.86 -4.40 1.92
N THR A 51 6.01 -4.56 0.92
CA THR A 51 6.37 -5.10 -0.40
C THR A 51 7.37 -4.21 -1.13
N THR A 52 7.19 -2.88 -1.08
CA THR A 52 8.14 -1.92 -1.66
C THR A 52 9.51 -2.09 -1.04
N ILE A 53 9.60 -2.19 0.29
CA ILE A 53 10.86 -2.38 1.01
C ILE A 53 11.49 -3.73 0.67
N ALA A 54 10.71 -4.81 0.62
CA ALA A 54 11.21 -6.13 0.27
C ALA A 54 11.85 -6.14 -1.13
N LYS A 55 11.21 -5.48 -2.10
CA LYS A 55 11.75 -5.31 -3.45
C LYS A 55 13.02 -4.46 -3.46
N VAL A 56 13.04 -3.33 -2.74
CA VAL A 56 14.24 -2.49 -2.61
C VAL A 56 15.41 -3.27 -2.00
N ARG A 57 15.16 -4.05 -0.95
CA ARG A 57 16.16 -4.88 -0.25
C ARG A 57 16.77 -5.99 -1.09
N SER A 58 16.18 -6.33 -2.24
CA SER A 58 16.79 -7.28 -3.17
C SER A 58 18.08 -6.76 -3.83
N ARG A 59 18.31 -5.44 -3.83
CA ARG A 59 19.46 -4.79 -4.46
C ARG A 59 20.14 -3.72 -3.61
N TYR A 60 19.38 -3.06 -2.72
CA TYR A 60 19.86 -1.91 -1.97
C TYR A 60 19.53 -2.02 -0.48
N TRP A 61 20.50 -1.70 0.37
CA TRP A 61 20.31 -1.55 1.80
C TRP A 61 20.17 -0.07 2.15
N ILE A 62 18.95 0.43 2.18
CA ILE A 62 18.68 1.83 2.58
C ILE A 62 18.45 1.89 4.08
N VAL A 63 19.29 2.63 4.81
CA VAL A 63 19.08 2.87 6.24
C VAL A 63 17.76 3.62 6.42
N GLY A 64 16.85 3.11 7.25
CA GLY A 64 15.53 3.75 7.45
C GLY A 64 14.60 3.68 6.23
N ALA A 65 14.78 2.71 5.32
CA ALA A 65 13.95 2.47 4.13
C ALA A 65 12.44 2.55 4.42
N THR A 66 12.00 2.06 5.57
CA THR A 66 10.58 2.06 5.97
C THR A 66 9.99 3.46 6.06
N LYS A 67 10.72 4.42 6.65
CA LYS A 67 10.24 5.80 6.76
C LYS A 67 10.12 6.43 5.36
N LEU A 68 11.10 6.18 4.51
CA LEU A 68 11.12 6.66 3.14
C LEU A 68 9.97 6.08 2.30
N ALA A 69 9.73 4.77 2.37
CA ALA A 69 8.63 4.10 1.67
C ALA A 69 7.25 4.58 2.15
N LYS A 70 7.09 4.85 3.46
CA LYS A 70 5.87 5.49 3.99
C LYS A 70 5.65 6.88 3.37
N THR A 71 6.70 7.70 3.31
CA THR A 71 6.62 9.03 2.70
C THR A 71 6.28 8.97 1.21
N VAL A 72 6.92 8.09 0.45
CA VAL A 72 6.64 7.88 -0.98
C VAL A 72 5.19 7.47 -1.20
N LYS A 73 4.71 6.41 -0.52
CA LYS A 73 3.32 5.96 -0.62
C LYS A 73 2.33 7.07 -0.23
N PHE A 74 2.62 7.80 0.85
CA PHE A 74 1.77 8.88 1.32
C PHE A 74 1.68 10.04 0.33
N ARG A 75 2.74 10.34 -0.43
CA ARG A 75 2.77 11.41 -1.43
C ARG A 75 2.25 10.96 -2.81
N CYS A 76 2.16 9.65 -3.06
CA CYS A 76 1.68 9.12 -4.33
C CYS A 76 0.20 9.46 -4.57
N VAL A 77 -0.08 10.17 -5.68
CA VAL A 77 -1.42 10.57 -6.08
C VAL A 77 -2.31 9.35 -6.36
N THR A 78 -1.78 8.35 -7.06
CA THR A 78 -2.52 7.11 -7.39
C THR A 78 -2.96 6.37 -6.12
N CYS A 79 -2.06 6.19 -5.15
CA CYS A 79 -2.40 5.57 -3.87
C CYS A 79 -3.39 6.41 -3.04
N ARG A 80 -3.33 7.74 -3.14
CA ARG A 80 -4.32 8.62 -2.48
C ARG A 80 -5.71 8.43 -3.07
N ARG A 81 -5.82 8.37 -4.40
CA ARG A 81 -7.09 8.09 -5.10
C ARG A 81 -7.67 6.74 -4.69
N PHE A 82 -6.85 5.67 -4.70
CA PHE A 82 -7.30 4.35 -4.24
C PHE A 82 -7.67 4.27 -2.75
N ARG A 83 -7.16 5.19 -1.92
CA ARG A 83 -7.50 5.26 -0.50
C ARG A 83 -8.79 6.05 -0.22
N GLN A 84 -9.37 6.75 -1.21
CA GLN A 84 -10.59 7.52 -0.98
C GLN A 84 -11.67 6.62 -0.39
N LYS A 85 -12.33 7.14 0.66
CA LYS A 85 -13.49 6.46 1.24
C LYS A 85 -14.60 6.51 0.20
N THR A 86 -15.35 5.42 0.09
CA THR A 86 -16.63 5.44 -0.62
C THR A 86 -17.52 6.47 0.05
N GLU A 87 -18.10 7.38 -0.73
CA GLU A 87 -19.14 8.26 -0.23
C GLU A 87 -20.28 7.41 0.34
N THR A 88 -20.81 7.82 1.48
CA THR A 88 -22.00 7.18 2.05
C THR A 88 -23.21 7.70 1.31
N GLN A 89 -23.99 6.80 0.70
CA GLN A 89 -25.28 7.18 0.15
C GLN A 89 -26.19 7.65 1.31
N LEU A 90 -26.65 8.89 1.23
CA LEU A 90 -27.73 9.39 2.08
C LEU A 90 -29.04 8.80 1.54
N ILE A 91 -29.54 7.74 2.17
CA ILE A 91 -30.83 7.16 1.83
C ILE A 91 -31.91 7.90 2.62
N ALA A 92 -32.98 8.32 1.94
CA ALA A 92 -34.15 8.87 2.61
C ALA A 92 -34.78 7.84 3.56
N ASN A 93 -35.50 8.32 4.58
CA ASN A 93 -36.27 7.43 5.45
C ASN A 93 -37.22 6.57 4.61
N LEU A 94 -37.35 5.28 4.96
CA LEU A 94 -38.33 4.43 4.32
C LEU A 94 -39.73 5.01 4.56
N PRO A 95 -40.61 5.02 3.54
CA PRO A 95 -42.02 5.33 3.73
C PRO A 95 -42.65 4.39 4.76
N LEU A 96 -43.58 4.88 5.57
CA LEU A 96 -44.27 4.11 6.61
C LEU A 96 -44.96 2.86 6.02
N GLU A 97 -45.44 2.96 4.79
CA GLU A 97 -46.08 1.89 4.02
C GLU A 97 -45.15 0.70 3.79
N ARG A 98 -43.83 0.91 3.75
CA ARG A 98 -42.83 -0.15 3.62
C ARG A 98 -42.36 -0.73 4.95
N MET A 99 -42.66 -0.04 6.06
CA MET A 99 -42.30 -0.47 7.42
C MET A 99 -43.46 -1.18 8.12
N ALA A 100 -44.66 -1.13 7.55
CA ALA A 100 -45.79 -1.90 8.04
C ALA A 100 -45.50 -3.41 7.87
N PRO A 101 -45.70 -4.23 8.93
CA PRO A 101 -45.70 -5.69 8.75
C PRO A 101 -46.73 -6.04 7.69
N PHE A 102 -46.39 -6.98 6.79
CA PHE A 102 -47.21 -7.45 5.69
C PHE A 102 -48.68 -7.58 6.13
N THR A 103 -49.50 -6.55 5.88
CA THR A 103 -50.94 -6.67 5.92
C THR A 103 -51.29 -7.36 4.61
N PRO A 104 -51.71 -8.64 4.62
CA PRO A 104 -52.10 -9.31 3.40
C PRO A 104 -53.18 -8.47 2.70
N PRO A 105 -53.15 -8.37 1.37
CA PRO A 105 -54.12 -7.58 0.64
C PRO A 105 -55.50 -8.21 0.87
N VAL A 106 -56.29 -7.53 1.68
CA VAL A 106 -57.74 -7.73 1.87
C VAL A 106 -58.11 -9.18 2.26
N LEU A 107 -58.08 -9.47 3.57
CA LEU A 107 -59.09 -10.38 4.10
C LEU A 107 -60.36 -9.56 4.25
N ASP A 108 -61.24 -9.64 3.24
CA ASP A 108 -62.60 -9.15 3.35
C ASP A 108 -63.26 -9.86 4.54
N LYS A 109 -63.64 -9.09 5.57
CA LYS A 109 -64.32 -9.60 6.75
C LYS A 109 -65.85 -9.53 6.62
N ASN A 110 -66.38 -9.16 5.45
CA ASN A 110 -67.80 -8.90 5.22
C ASN A 110 -68.31 -9.46 3.88
N THR A 111 -67.91 -10.69 3.49
CA THR A 111 -68.80 -11.51 2.64
C THR A 111 -69.83 -12.22 3.54
N PRO A 112 -71.14 -12.12 3.24
CA PRO A 112 -72.20 -12.81 3.98
C PRO A 112 -72.07 -14.34 3.92
#